data_AF-A0A927N4X1-F1
#
_entry.id   AF-A0A927N4X1-F1
#
_cell.length_a   1.000
_cell.length_b   1.000
_cell.length_c   1.000
_cell.angle_alpha   90.00
_cell.angle_beta   90.00
_cell.angle_gamma   90.00
#
_symmetry.space_group_name_H-M   'P 1'
#
loop_
_entity.id
_entity.type
_entity.pdbx_description
1 polymer ?
#
loop_
_entity_poly.entity_id
_entity_poly.type
_entity_poly.pdbx_seq_one_letter_code
_entity_poly.pdbx_strand_id
1 'polypeptide(L)'
;MASDPGQSRRSEAERRSEAERRYLERGRGPRSDSRRLDTPRIPGRTFRPQYDPELFGRFAETFARFMGTARFIAYMTVFVIVWIGLNLIGIYGLKWDPYPFILLNLFFSTQASYAAPLILLAQNRQEARDRVQYDQDRDMTTRTRADIEFLAREVASLRAAVGEVATRDYIRSELRALLAELDERRDRDHRPDNPGHIRSEPEGSGSAASTRAAEARARGGRGGSP
;
A
#
# COMPACT_ATOMS: atom_id res chain seq x y z
N MET A 1 -32.45 -55.22 -52.76
CA MET A 1 -32.33 -55.64 -51.35
C MET A 1 -31.40 -54.64 -50.68
N ALA A 2 -31.99 -53.56 -50.15
CA ALA A 2 -31.28 -52.35 -49.74
C ALA A 2 -30.85 -52.46 -48.28
N SER A 3 -29.55 -52.27 -48.03
CA SER A 3 -28.96 -52.28 -46.69
C SER A 3 -29.38 -51.02 -45.92
N ASP A 4 -30.02 -51.26 -44.79
CA ASP A 4 -30.54 -50.28 -43.83
C ASP A 4 -29.40 -49.48 -43.16
N PRO A 5 -29.28 -48.16 -43.38
CA PRO A 5 -28.20 -47.33 -42.83
C PRO A 5 -28.35 -47.03 -41.33
N GLY A 6 -29.43 -47.47 -40.67
CA GLY A 6 -29.67 -47.26 -39.24
C GLY A 6 -28.89 -48.19 -38.29
N GLN A 7 -28.48 -49.37 -38.77
CA GLN A 7 -27.87 -50.39 -37.88
C GLN A 7 -26.38 -50.15 -37.60
N SER A 8 -25.63 -49.57 -38.55
CA SER A 8 -24.20 -49.28 -38.37
C SER A 8 -23.96 -48.26 -37.26
N ARG A 9 -24.80 -47.21 -37.16
CA ARG A 9 -24.65 -46.16 -36.14
C ARG A 9 -24.95 -46.62 -34.72
N ARG A 10 -25.85 -47.60 -34.56
CA ARG A 10 -26.16 -48.20 -33.25
C ARG A 10 -24.98 -49.04 -32.73
N SER A 11 -24.33 -49.79 -33.61
CA SER A 11 -23.19 -50.64 -33.24
C SER A 11 -21.95 -49.85 -32.80
N GLU A 12 -21.75 -48.65 -33.34
CA GLU A 12 -20.63 -47.76 -32.94
C GLU A 12 -20.90 -47.10 -31.58
N ALA A 13 -22.15 -46.70 -31.30
CA ALA A 13 -22.52 -46.11 -30.03
C ALA A 13 -22.37 -47.11 -28.87
N GLU A 14 -22.76 -48.36 -29.09
CA GLU A 14 -22.59 -49.43 -28.09
C GLU A 14 -21.11 -49.75 -27.85
N ARG A 15 -20.31 -49.88 -28.91
CA ARG A 15 -18.85 -50.09 -28.80
C ARG A 15 -18.13 -48.95 -28.08
N ARG A 16 -18.55 -47.71 -28.29
CA ARG A 16 -18.00 -46.54 -27.62
C ARG A 16 -18.35 -46.54 -26.13
N SER A 17 -19.57 -46.91 -25.78
CA SER A 17 -20.02 -47.03 -24.39
C SER A 17 -19.35 -48.19 -23.64
N GLU A 18 -19.06 -49.31 -24.31
CA GLU A 18 -18.29 -50.42 -23.72
C GLU A 18 -16.82 -50.05 -23.51
N ALA A 19 -16.21 -49.34 -24.46
CA ALA A 19 -14.85 -48.82 -24.29
C ALA A 19 -14.79 -47.87 -23.09
N GLU A 20 -15.75 -46.96 -22.96
CA GLU A 20 -15.82 -46.00 -21.85
C GLU A 20 -16.05 -46.69 -20.49
N ARG A 21 -16.88 -47.73 -20.45
CA ARG A 21 -17.06 -48.59 -19.25
C ARG A 21 -15.78 -49.33 -18.87
N ARG A 22 -15.04 -49.87 -19.85
CA ARG A 22 -13.73 -50.50 -19.60
C ARG A 22 -12.66 -49.51 -19.14
N TYR A 23 -12.74 -48.25 -19.58
CA TYR A 23 -11.87 -47.18 -19.06
C TYR A 23 -12.19 -46.85 -17.60
N LEU A 24 -13.47 -46.80 -17.23
CA LEU A 24 -13.89 -46.55 -15.84
C LEU A 24 -13.53 -47.71 -14.89
N GLU A 25 -13.61 -48.95 -15.35
CA GLU A 25 -13.20 -50.12 -14.56
C GLU A 25 -11.68 -50.26 -14.40
N ARG A 26 -10.88 -49.78 -15.36
CA ARG A 26 -9.41 -49.85 -15.30
C ARG A 26 -8.76 -48.86 -14.31
N GLY A 27 -9.53 -47.91 -13.77
CA GLY A 27 -9.04 -46.89 -12.84
C GLY A 27 -9.01 -47.29 -11.35
N ARG A 28 -9.46 -48.49 -10.98
CA ARG A 28 -9.55 -48.91 -9.58
C ARG A 28 -8.56 -50.03 -9.24
N GLY A 29 -7.26 -49.70 -9.37
CA GLY A 29 -6.19 -50.53 -8.84
C GLY A 29 -6.30 -50.69 -7.31
N PRO A 30 -5.77 -51.79 -6.73
CA PRO A 30 -5.78 -52.01 -5.31
C PRO A 30 -5.03 -50.86 -4.64
N ARG A 31 -5.68 -50.22 -3.67
CA ARG A 31 -5.09 -49.17 -2.85
C ARG A 31 -3.93 -49.78 -2.08
N SER A 32 -2.74 -49.71 -2.65
CA SER A 32 -1.50 -49.92 -1.93
C SER A 32 -1.49 -48.93 -0.78
N ASP A 33 -1.47 -49.49 0.43
CA ASP A 33 -1.23 -48.81 1.69
C ASP A 33 0.19 -48.22 1.67
N SER A 34 0.38 -47.18 0.87
CA SER A 34 1.55 -46.33 0.91
C SER A 34 1.45 -45.58 2.23
N ARG A 35 2.00 -46.23 3.26
CA ARG A 35 2.64 -45.63 4.42
C ARG A 35 2.52 -44.11 4.36
N ARG A 36 1.54 -43.59 5.10
CA ARG A 36 1.48 -42.17 5.47
C ARG A 36 2.78 -41.83 6.21
N LEU A 37 3.80 -41.47 5.43
CA LEU A 37 5.09 -40.98 5.90
C LEU A 37 5.03 -39.47 6.19
N ASP A 38 3.83 -38.89 6.25
CA ASP A 38 3.60 -37.46 6.50
C ASP A 38 3.04 -37.17 7.88
N THR A 39 3.10 -38.13 8.82
CA THR A 39 2.95 -37.77 10.23
C THR A 39 4.34 -37.46 10.76
N PRO A 40 4.69 -36.18 11.03
CA PRO A 40 5.93 -35.90 11.71
C PRO A 40 5.86 -36.67 13.03
N ARG A 41 6.75 -37.65 13.17
CA ARG A 41 6.95 -38.39 14.41
C ARG A 41 7.21 -37.35 15.49
N ILE A 42 6.21 -37.08 16.32
CA ILE A 42 6.31 -36.14 17.44
C ILE A 42 7.46 -36.68 18.30
N PRO A 43 8.64 -36.04 18.31
CA PRO A 43 9.73 -36.53 19.11
C PRO A 43 9.26 -36.46 20.56
N GLY A 44 9.40 -37.59 21.26
CA GLY A 44 8.88 -37.78 22.61
C GLY A 44 9.19 -36.58 23.48
N ARG A 45 8.20 -36.21 24.31
CA ARG A 45 8.17 -35.14 25.31
C ARG A 45 9.59 -34.80 25.79
N THR A 46 10.26 -33.97 25.01
CA THR A 46 11.56 -33.43 25.40
C THR A 46 11.19 -32.49 26.53
N PHE A 47 11.76 -32.73 27.70
CA PHE A 47 11.73 -31.79 28.81
C PHE A 47 12.51 -30.56 28.35
N ARG A 48 11.93 -29.77 27.44
CA ARG A 48 12.43 -28.45 27.12
C ARG A 48 12.04 -27.63 28.33
N PRO A 49 12.99 -27.19 29.18
CA PRO A 49 12.67 -26.14 30.12
C PRO A 49 12.09 -25.00 29.28
N GLN A 50 10.80 -24.77 29.43
CA GLN A 50 10.14 -23.61 28.84
C GLN A 50 10.74 -22.43 29.60
N TYR A 51 11.83 -21.89 29.06
CA TYR A 51 12.28 -20.57 29.42
C TYR A 51 11.11 -19.66 29.15
N ASP A 52 10.56 -19.06 30.21
CA ASP A 52 9.44 -18.13 30.13
C ASP A 52 10.03 -16.76 29.78
N PRO A 53 10.03 -16.36 28.49
CA PRO A 53 10.71 -15.15 28.06
C PRO A 53 10.08 -13.92 28.75
N GLU A 54 8.78 -13.95 29.05
CA GLU A 54 8.04 -12.86 29.71
C GLU A 54 8.63 -12.46 31.06
N LEU A 55 8.92 -13.43 31.93
CA LEU A 55 9.46 -13.19 33.27
C LEU A 55 10.85 -12.55 33.21
N PHE A 56 11.70 -13.08 32.32
CA PHE A 56 13.03 -12.53 32.10
C PHE A 56 12.99 -11.14 31.44
N GLY A 57 12.02 -10.89 30.54
CA GLY A 57 11.83 -9.59 29.90
C GLY A 57 11.51 -8.49 30.92
N ARG A 58 10.60 -8.77 31.86
CA ARG A 58 10.28 -7.84 32.97
C ARG A 58 11.46 -7.64 33.91
N PHE A 59 12.21 -8.69 34.19
CA PHE A 59 13.41 -8.61 35.02
C PHE A 59 14.48 -7.75 34.33
N ALA A 60 14.80 -8.01 33.07
CA ALA A 60 15.78 -7.27 32.29
C ALA A 60 15.41 -5.79 32.13
N GLU A 61 14.14 -5.48 31.88
CA GLU A 61 13.65 -4.09 31.82
C GLU A 61 13.82 -3.35 33.15
N THR A 62 13.59 -4.04 34.27
CA THR A 62 13.81 -3.48 35.61
C THR A 62 15.31 -3.31 35.90
N PHE A 63 16.12 -4.30 35.52
CA PHE A 63 17.58 -4.28 35.69
C PHE A 63 18.25 -3.20 34.84
N ALA A 64 17.79 -3.00 33.60
CA ALA A 64 18.26 -1.96 32.70
C ALA A 64 17.96 -0.55 33.25
N ARG A 65 16.73 -0.33 33.75
CA ARG A 65 16.37 0.93 34.43
C ARG A 65 17.19 1.15 35.71
N PHE A 66 17.49 0.08 36.43
CA PHE A 66 18.30 0.14 37.65
C PHE A 66 19.77 0.50 37.36
N MET A 67 20.41 -0.17 36.39
CA MET A 67 21.80 0.07 36.00
C MET A 67 22.03 1.44 35.33
N GLY A 68 21.04 1.97 34.61
CA GLY A 68 21.13 3.29 33.96
C GLY A 68 21.01 4.49 34.91
N THR A 69 20.75 4.27 36.20
CA THR A 69 20.51 5.33 37.18
C THR A 69 21.76 5.60 38.04
N ALA A 70 22.11 6.87 38.28
CA ALA A 70 23.24 7.27 39.14
C ALA A 70 23.17 6.69 40.58
N ARG A 71 21.98 6.32 41.03
CA ARG A 71 21.72 5.69 42.34
C ARG A 71 22.38 4.31 42.49
N PHE A 72 22.56 3.56 41.40
CA PHE A 72 23.23 2.26 41.43
C PHE A 72 24.70 2.41 41.84
N ILE A 73 25.41 3.33 41.19
CA ILE A 73 26.82 3.62 41.49
C ILE A 73 26.96 4.07 42.94
N ALA A 74 26.11 4.99 43.41
CA ALA A 74 26.11 5.45 44.79
C ALA A 74 25.91 4.29 45.79
N TYR A 75 24.96 3.40 45.56
CA TYR A 75 24.73 2.22 46.40
C TYR A 75 25.95 1.28 46.43
N MET A 76 26.56 1.00 45.28
CA MET A 76 27.75 0.14 45.19
C MET A 76 28.95 0.75 45.91
N THR A 77 29.16 2.07 45.79
CA THR A 77 30.22 2.76 46.53
C THR A 77 29.99 2.70 48.04
N VAL A 78 28.76 2.95 48.51
CA VAL A 78 28.42 2.86 49.93
C VAL A 78 28.61 1.43 50.44
N PHE A 79 28.21 0.42 49.67
CA PHE A 79 28.41 -0.99 50.03
C PHE A 79 29.90 -1.31 50.23
N VAL A 80 30.77 -0.88 49.32
CA VAL A 80 32.23 -1.08 49.44
C VAL A 80 32.79 -0.36 50.67
N ILE A 81 32.38 0.89 50.92
CA ILE A 81 32.82 1.66 52.10
C ILE A 81 32.39 0.97 53.39
N VAL A 82 31.14 0.51 53.47
CA VAL A 82 30.61 -0.21 54.64
C VAL A 82 31.36 -1.51 54.83
N TRP A 83 31.65 -2.28 53.77
CA TRP A 83 32.39 -3.53 53.86
C TRP A 83 33.81 -3.33 54.40
N ILE A 84 34.51 -2.32 53.88
CA ILE A 84 35.84 -1.94 54.37
C ILE A 84 35.75 -1.48 55.83
N GLY A 85 34.75 -0.66 56.17
CA GLY A 85 34.51 -0.18 57.53
C GLY A 85 34.26 -1.30 58.54
N LEU A 86 33.39 -2.26 58.20
CA LEU A 86 33.12 -3.44 59.03
C LEU A 86 34.38 -4.30 59.23
N ASN A 87 35.22 -4.44 58.20
CA ASN A 87 36.49 -5.15 58.29
C ASN A 87 37.55 -4.40 59.11
N LEU A 88 37.57 -3.07 59.03
CA LEU A 88 38.53 -2.24 59.77
C LEU A 88 38.19 -2.16 61.26
N ILE A 89 36.91 -2.09 61.59
CA ILE A 89 36.41 -2.09 62.98
C ILE A 89 36.62 -3.47 63.62
N GLY A 90 36.72 -4.54 62.81
CA GLY A 90 37.04 -5.88 63.29
C GLY A 90 36.04 -6.30 64.36
N ILE A 91 34.78 -6.41 63.99
CA ILE A 91 33.69 -6.84 64.88
C ILE A 91 34.14 -8.16 65.55
N TYR A 92 34.49 -8.09 66.84
CA TYR A 92 35.02 -9.16 67.70
C TYR A 92 36.51 -9.54 67.61
N GLY A 93 37.39 -8.70 67.04
CA GLY A 93 38.84 -8.98 66.98
C GLY A 93 39.23 -10.10 65.99
N LEU A 94 38.24 -10.73 65.35
CA LEU A 94 38.45 -11.55 64.16
C LEU A 94 38.48 -10.63 62.94
N LYS A 95 39.62 -10.60 62.25
CA LYS A 95 39.74 -9.98 60.93
C LYS A 95 38.98 -10.85 59.93
N TRP A 96 37.71 -10.51 59.68
CA TRP A 96 36.81 -11.28 58.81
C TRP A 96 37.33 -11.35 57.36
N ASP A 97 38.01 -10.29 56.88
CA ASP A 97 38.66 -10.20 55.56
C ASP A 97 39.90 -9.27 55.64
N PRO A 98 41.08 -9.80 56.03
CA PRO A 98 42.32 -9.02 56.08
C PRO A 98 42.72 -8.49 54.70
N TYR A 99 43.46 -7.37 54.66
CA TYR A 99 44.05 -6.84 53.42
C TYR A 99 44.82 -7.96 52.67
N PRO A 100 44.52 -8.28 51.40
CA PRO A 100 43.89 -7.47 50.35
C PRO A 100 42.39 -7.76 50.03
N PHE A 101 41.56 -8.04 51.04
CA PHE A 101 40.10 -8.26 50.90
C PHE A 101 39.73 -9.36 49.90
N ILE A 102 40.16 -10.60 50.19
CA ILE A 102 39.99 -11.74 49.27
C ILE A 102 38.52 -12.07 49.04
N LEU A 103 37.67 -11.91 50.06
CA LEU A 103 36.24 -12.21 49.95
C LEU A 103 35.51 -11.19 49.08
N LEU A 104 35.85 -9.91 49.21
CA LEU A 104 35.31 -8.86 48.34
C LEU A 104 35.69 -9.09 46.89
N ASN A 105 36.96 -9.43 46.62
CA ASN A 105 37.42 -9.74 45.28
C ASN A 105 36.76 -11.00 44.72
N LEU A 106 36.56 -12.03 45.55
CA LEU A 106 35.86 -13.24 45.14
C LEU A 106 34.41 -12.93 44.74
N PHE A 107 33.72 -12.13 45.56
CA PHE A 107 32.36 -11.69 45.27
C PHE A 107 32.27 -10.91 43.96
N PHE A 108 33.18 -9.96 43.71
CA PHE A 108 33.24 -9.23 42.44
C PHE A 108 33.53 -10.14 41.24
N SER A 109 34.41 -11.12 41.41
CA SER A 109 34.74 -12.07 40.35
C SER A 109 33.54 -12.95 39.99
N THR A 110 32.82 -13.46 41.00
CA THR A 110 31.56 -14.17 40.79
C THR A 110 30.50 -13.25 40.20
N GLN A 111 30.45 -11.98 40.62
CA GLN A 111 29.51 -10.99 40.11
C GLN A 111 29.67 -10.77 38.60
N ALA A 112 30.91 -10.56 38.14
CA ALA A 112 31.23 -10.46 36.73
C ALA A 112 30.91 -11.77 35.97
N SER A 113 31.19 -12.93 36.57
CA SER A 113 30.96 -14.24 35.95
C SER A 113 29.48 -14.55 35.71
N TYR A 114 28.58 -14.21 36.65
CA TYR A 114 27.14 -14.40 36.43
C TYR A 114 26.52 -13.29 35.57
N ALA A 115 27.15 -12.10 35.51
CA ALA A 115 26.66 -11.01 34.68
C ALA A 115 26.73 -11.36 33.19
N ALA A 116 27.81 -12.02 32.73
CA ALA A 116 28.00 -12.39 31.32
C ALA A 116 26.81 -13.18 30.70
N PRO A 117 26.33 -14.29 31.29
CA PRO A 117 25.18 -15.01 30.75
C PRO A 117 23.88 -14.20 30.84
N LEU A 118 23.71 -13.39 31.89
CA LEU A 118 22.52 -12.53 32.03
C LEU A 118 22.49 -11.45 30.94
N ILE A 119 23.63 -10.83 30.65
CA ILE A 119 23.81 -9.85 29.58
C ILE A 119 23.56 -10.50 28.23
N LEU A 120 24.10 -11.70 27.98
CA LEU A 120 23.91 -12.43 26.71
C LEU A 120 22.43 -12.74 26.45
N LEU A 121 21.68 -13.16 27.49
CA LEU A 121 20.24 -13.38 27.35
C LEU A 121 19.46 -12.07 27.16
N ALA A 122 19.88 -10.98 27.80
CA ALA A 122 19.27 -9.67 27.61
C ALA A 122 19.50 -9.14 26.18
N GLN A 123 20.71 -9.35 25.64
CA GLN A 123 21.09 -8.98 24.29
C GLN A 123 20.28 -9.75 23.23
N ASN A 124 20.16 -11.08 23.36
CA ASN A 124 19.34 -11.89 22.44
C ASN A 124 17.88 -11.41 22.37
N ARG A 125 17.32 -10.91 23.48
CA ARG A 125 15.97 -10.32 23.51
C ARG A 125 15.91 -8.93 22.88
N GLN A 126 16.94 -8.11 23.07
CA GLN A 126 17.04 -6.80 22.44
C GLN A 126 17.13 -6.96 20.92
N GLU A 127 18.00 -7.85 20.42
CA GLU A 127 18.13 -8.16 19.00
C GLU A 127 16.83 -8.69 18.39
N ALA A 128 16.07 -9.51 19.11
CA ALA A 128 14.77 -9.99 18.65
C ALA A 128 13.73 -8.85 18.51
N ARG A 129 13.71 -7.88 19.44
CA ARG A 129 12.86 -6.68 19.34
C ARG A 129 13.31 -5.80 18.18
N ASP A 130 14.60 -5.54 18.07
CA ASP A 130 15.19 -4.70 17.03
C ASP A 130 14.92 -5.28 15.64
N ARG A 131 14.93 -6.60 15.50
CA ARG A 131 14.54 -7.29 14.26
C ARG A 131 13.08 -7.06 13.88
N VAL A 132 12.15 -7.19 14.83
CA VAL A 132 10.72 -6.93 14.58
C VAL A 132 10.50 -5.46 14.21
N GLN A 133 11.16 -4.55 14.93
CA GLN A 133 11.11 -3.11 14.65
C GLN A 133 11.62 -2.82 13.22
N TYR A 134 12.72 -3.45 12.82
CA TYR A 134 13.32 -3.29 11.50
C TYR A 134 12.39 -3.81 10.38
N ASP A 135 11.78 -4.98 10.57
CA ASP A 135 10.85 -5.55 9.60
C ASP A 135 9.60 -4.66 9.43
N GLN A 136 9.06 -4.12 10.54
CA GLN A 136 7.94 -3.18 10.52
C GLN A 136 8.29 -1.86 9.83
N ASP A 137 9.47 -1.31 10.12
CA ASP A 137 9.95 -0.07 9.51
C ASP A 137 10.13 -0.22 7.99
N ARG A 138 10.62 -1.39 7.55
CA ARG A 138 10.74 -1.74 6.13
C ARG A 138 9.38 -1.79 5.43
N ASP A 139 8.38 -2.42 6.05
CA ASP A 139 7.01 -2.46 5.52
C ASP A 139 6.38 -1.06 5.48
N MET A 140 6.56 -0.27 6.54
CA MET A 140 6.07 1.10 6.63
C MET A 140 6.71 1.99 5.55
N THR A 141 8.03 1.87 5.34
CA THR A 141 8.76 2.60 4.30
C THR A 141 8.25 2.24 2.91
N THR A 142 7.98 0.96 2.66
CA THR A 142 7.44 0.50 1.37
C THR A 142 6.05 1.07 1.11
N ARG A 143 5.16 1.08 2.12
CA ARG A 143 3.82 1.67 2.02
C ARG A 143 3.89 3.18 1.82
N THR A 144 4.70 3.86 2.62
CA THR A 144 4.90 5.32 2.54
C THR A 144 5.38 5.72 1.15
N ARG A 145 6.31 4.95 0.56
CA ARG A 145 6.76 5.19 -0.80
C ARG A 145 5.64 5.03 -1.82
N ALA A 146 4.83 3.98 -1.71
CA ALA A 146 3.68 3.78 -2.60
C ALA A 146 2.65 4.91 -2.47
N ASP A 147 2.38 5.38 -1.24
CA ASP A 147 1.45 6.49 -0.98
C ASP A 147 1.99 7.79 -1.57
N ILE A 148 3.29 8.08 -1.44
CA ILE A 148 3.92 9.24 -2.07
C ILE A 148 3.84 9.15 -3.59
N GLU A 149 4.09 7.98 -4.18
CA GLU A 149 3.97 7.78 -5.63
C GLU A 149 2.53 7.96 -6.12
N PHE A 150 1.54 7.48 -5.35
CA PHE A 150 0.13 7.69 -5.64
C PHE A 150 -0.25 9.18 -5.56
N LEU A 151 0.09 9.85 -4.46
CA LEU A 151 -0.17 11.28 -4.28
C LEU A 151 0.52 12.12 -5.35
N ALA A 152 1.75 11.77 -5.76
CA ALA A 152 2.45 12.45 -6.83
C ALA A 152 1.71 12.33 -8.18
N ARG A 153 1.16 11.14 -8.47
CA ARG A 153 0.32 10.94 -9.67
C ARG A 153 -0.97 11.73 -9.58
N GLU A 154 -1.63 11.78 -8.43
CA GLU A 154 -2.86 12.55 -8.28
C GLU A 154 -2.64 14.06 -8.31
N VAL A 155 -1.52 14.54 -7.77
CA VAL A 155 -1.15 15.96 -7.92
C VAL A 155 -0.84 16.27 -9.39
N ALA A 156 -0.20 15.37 -10.12
CA ALA A 156 0.07 15.54 -11.55
C ALA A 156 -1.24 15.52 -12.38
N SER A 157 -2.17 14.61 -12.08
CA SER A 157 -3.47 14.53 -12.75
C SER A 157 -4.33 15.77 -12.47
N LEU A 158 -4.39 16.20 -11.20
CA LEU A 158 -5.07 17.43 -10.79
C LEU A 158 -4.46 18.66 -11.46
N ARG A 159 -3.12 18.75 -11.52
CA ARG A 159 -2.43 19.85 -12.21
C ARG A 159 -2.74 19.87 -13.70
N ALA A 160 -2.81 18.71 -14.35
CA ALA A 160 -3.17 18.63 -15.76
C ALA A 160 -4.62 19.06 -16.01
N ALA A 161 -5.56 18.57 -15.20
CA ALA A 161 -6.97 18.94 -15.29
C ALA A 161 -7.20 20.44 -15.02
N VAL A 162 -6.55 21.01 -14.00
CA VAL A 162 -6.59 22.45 -13.73
C VAL A 162 -5.90 23.23 -14.84
N GLY A 163 -4.81 22.72 -15.40
CA GLY A 163 -4.13 23.32 -16.55
C GLY A 163 -5.03 23.43 -17.78
N GLU A 164 -5.82 22.39 -18.09
CA GLU A 164 -6.80 22.42 -19.17
C GLU A 164 -7.98 23.35 -18.89
N VAL A 165 -8.58 23.28 -17.70
CA VAL A 165 -9.78 24.08 -17.35
C VAL A 165 -9.46 25.56 -17.10
N ALA A 166 -8.24 25.88 -16.65
CA ALA A 166 -7.76 27.25 -16.46
C ALA A 166 -6.83 27.69 -17.59
N THR A 167 -7.01 27.19 -18.82
CA THR A 167 -6.16 27.65 -19.92
C THR A 167 -6.43 29.13 -20.23
N ARG A 168 -5.32 29.83 -20.48
CA ARG A 168 -5.24 31.20 -21.01
C ARG A 168 -6.27 31.49 -22.08
N ASP A 169 -6.62 30.52 -22.93
CA ASP A 169 -7.58 30.70 -24.01
C ASP A 169 -9.02 30.74 -23.54
N TYR A 170 -9.41 29.95 -22.53
CA TYR A 170 -10.72 30.08 -21.89
C TYR A 170 -10.84 31.44 -21.18
N ILE A 171 -9.87 31.79 -20.34
CA ILE A 171 -9.84 33.09 -19.65
C ILE A 171 -9.83 34.24 -20.65
N ARG A 172 -9.08 34.14 -21.76
CA ARG A 172 -9.02 35.15 -22.82
C ARG A 172 -10.30 35.22 -23.63
N SER A 173 -10.96 34.08 -23.88
CA SER A 173 -12.26 34.05 -24.56
C SER A 173 -13.35 34.68 -23.70
N GLU A 174 -13.34 34.42 -22.39
CA GLU A 174 -14.29 35.01 -21.44
C GLU A 174 -14.04 36.51 -21.27
N LEU A 175 -12.77 36.93 -21.16
CA LEU A 175 -12.41 38.35 -21.16
C LEU A 175 -12.86 39.06 -22.44
N ARG A 176 -12.69 38.42 -23.61
CA ARG A 176 -13.14 38.98 -24.89
C ARG A 176 -14.67 39.04 -24.99
N ALA A 177 -15.37 38.00 -24.52
CA ALA A 177 -16.82 37.97 -24.49
C ALA A 177 -17.39 39.09 -23.61
N LEU A 178 -16.83 39.26 -22.40
CA LEU A 178 -17.22 40.32 -21.47
C LEU A 178 -16.88 41.72 -22.01
N LEU A 179 -15.72 41.89 -22.66
CA LEU A 179 -15.36 43.16 -23.30
C LEU A 179 -16.30 43.52 -24.45
N ALA A 180 -16.65 42.55 -25.30
CA ALA A 180 -17.59 42.76 -26.41
C ALA A 180 -18.99 43.14 -25.90
N GLU A 181 -19.46 42.53 -24.82
CA GLU A 181 -20.74 42.87 -24.18
C GLU A 181 -20.74 44.32 -23.64
N LEU A 182 -19.62 44.77 -23.07
CA LEU A 182 -19.46 46.15 -22.59
C LEU A 182 -19.46 47.18 -23.72
N ASP A 183 -18.78 46.91 -24.83
CA ASP A 183 -18.79 47.77 -26.02
C ASP A 183 -20.20 47.87 -26.63
N GLU A 184 -20.92 46.75 -26.73
CA GLU A 184 -22.29 46.74 -27.26
C GLU A 184 -23.30 47.46 -26.35
N ARG A 185 -23.09 47.44 -25.03
CA ARG A 185 -23.85 48.27 -24.09
C ARG A 185 -23.52 49.75 -24.27
N ARG A 186 -22.25 50.09 -24.46
CA ARG A 186 -21.80 51.45 -24.73
C ARG A 186 -22.39 52.00 -26.03
N ASP A 187 -22.38 51.21 -27.10
CA ASP A 187 -22.95 51.60 -28.40
C ASP A 187 -24.48 51.74 -28.36
N ARG A 188 -25.17 50.93 -27.54
CA ARG A 188 -26.60 51.11 -27.27
C ARG A 188 -26.91 52.41 -26.55
N ASP A 189 -26.10 52.79 -25.56
CA ASP A 189 -26.20 54.08 -24.87
C ASP A 189 -25.75 55.26 -25.77
N HIS A 190 -24.93 55.02 -26.79
CA HIS A 190 -24.41 56.04 -27.70
C HIS A 190 -25.17 56.18 -29.02
N ARG A 191 -26.37 55.61 -29.16
CA ARG A 191 -27.21 55.81 -30.35
C ARG A 191 -27.76 57.25 -30.33
N PRO A 192 -27.28 58.17 -31.20
CA PRO A 192 -27.87 59.50 -31.26
C PRO A 192 -29.29 59.36 -31.78
N ASP A 193 -30.23 59.91 -31.01
CA ASP A 193 -31.63 60.06 -31.38
C ASP A 193 -31.68 60.79 -32.73
N ASN A 194 -31.99 60.07 -33.81
CA ASN A 194 -32.13 60.63 -35.14
C ASN A 194 -33.62 60.59 -35.55
N PRO A 195 -34.38 61.66 -35.31
CA PRO A 195 -35.73 61.78 -35.84
C PRO A 195 -35.65 62.31 -37.27
N GLY A 196 -35.89 61.45 -38.27
CA GLY A 196 -35.81 61.83 -39.67
C GLY A 196 -36.40 60.82 -40.63
N HIS A 197 -37.66 60.44 -40.41
CA HIS A 197 -38.42 59.57 -41.29
C HIS A 197 -39.11 60.41 -42.40
N ILE A 198 -38.75 60.25 -43.67
CA ILE A 198 -39.69 60.46 -44.78
C ILE A 198 -39.60 59.28 -45.75
N ARG A 199 -40.74 58.59 -45.80
CA ARG A 199 -41.11 57.48 -46.67
C ARG A 199 -41.48 58.04 -48.06
N SER A 200 -41.00 57.39 -49.11
CA SER A 200 -41.66 57.40 -50.42
C SER A 200 -41.56 56.00 -51.05
N GLU A 201 -42.70 55.32 -51.06
CA GLU A 201 -42.96 54.11 -51.85
C GLU A 201 -43.29 54.47 -53.31
N PRO A 202 -43.29 53.48 -54.23
CA PRO A 202 -43.13 53.65 -55.67
C PRO A 202 -44.46 53.57 -56.45
N GLU A 203 -44.53 54.08 -57.69
CA GLU A 203 -45.45 53.63 -58.74
C GLU A 203 -45.11 54.26 -60.11
N GLY A 204 -45.33 53.50 -61.20
CA GLY A 204 -45.72 54.11 -62.49
C GLY A 204 -44.93 53.77 -63.78
N SER A 205 -44.99 52.51 -64.22
CA SER A 205 -45.24 52.06 -65.62
C SER A 205 -44.64 52.78 -66.85
N GLY A 206 -43.88 52.00 -67.64
CA GLY A 206 -44.16 51.83 -69.09
C GLY A 206 -43.10 52.32 -70.09
N SER A 207 -42.45 51.39 -70.79
CA SER A 207 -42.54 51.27 -72.27
C SER A 207 -41.54 50.26 -72.83
N ALA A 208 -42.12 49.19 -73.41
CA ALA A 208 -41.77 48.50 -74.64
C ALA A 208 -40.31 48.14 -75.03
N ALA A 209 -40.20 46.84 -75.35
CA ALA A 209 -39.52 46.26 -76.50
C ALA A 209 -38.01 46.03 -76.43
N SER A 210 -37.63 44.76 -76.22
CA SER A 210 -36.88 44.00 -77.23
C SER A 210 -36.73 42.52 -76.84
N THR A 211 -37.42 41.67 -77.60
CA THR A 211 -36.89 40.43 -78.21
C THR A 211 -36.36 39.34 -77.27
N ARG A 212 -37.19 38.35 -76.87
CA ARG A 212 -37.34 37.03 -77.53
C ARG A 212 -36.03 36.36 -77.96
N ALA A 213 -35.59 35.37 -77.18
CA ALA A 213 -34.97 34.08 -77.56
C ALA A 213 -34.18 33.61 -76.33
N ALA A 214 -34.21 32.38 -75.84
CA ALA A 214 -34.89 31.15 -76.17
C ALA A 214 -34.95 30.39 -74.83
N GLU A 215 -36.11 29.88 -74.44
CA GLU A 215 -36.35 28.43 -74.47
C GLU A 215 -35.33 27.67 -73.61
N ALA A 216 -35.62 27.51 -72.34
CA ALA A 216 -36.33 26.33 -71.85
C ALA A 216 -35.58 25.03 -72.16
N ARG A 217 -34.93 24.48 -71.13
CA ARG A 217 -35.20 23.12 -70.66
C ARG A 217 -34.43 22.93 -69.37
N ALA A 218 -35.15 22.88 -68.26
CA ALA A 218 -35.80 21.67 -67.77
C ALA A 218 -34.87 21.04 -66.74
N ARG A 219 -35.31 21.08 -65.48
CA ARG A 219 -35.96 19.96 -64.80
C ARG A 219 -34.94 18.97 -64.24
N GLY A 220 -35.15 18.65 -62.98
CA GLY A 220 -34.48 17.57 -62.27
C GLY A 220 -33.60 18.20 -61.19
N GLY A 221 -34.00 18.23 -59.92
CA GLY A 221 -34.90 17.31 -59.26
C GLY A 221 -34.27 16.94 -57.93
N ARG A 222 -35.02 17.22 -56.86
CA ARG A 222 -35.15 16.36 -55.68
C ARG A 222 -33.89 15.63 -55.16
N GLY A 223 -33.47 16.05 -53.98
CA GLY A 223 -33.58 15.19 -52.78
C GLY A 223 -32.31 14.47 -52.33
N GLY A 224 -32.05 14.56 -51.02
CA GLY A 224 -31.33 13.54 -50.26
C GLY A 224 -30.10 14.03 -49.49
N SER A 225 -30.27 14.25 -48.19
CA SER A 225 -29.27 14.18 -47.11
C SER A 225 -28.50 12.84 -47.11
N PRO A 226 -27.45 12.62 -46.28
CA PRO A 226 -26.88 13.44 -45.19
C PRO A 226 -25.45 13.95 -45.41
#